data_AF-A0A559J6H7-F1
#
_entry.id   AF-A0A559J6H7-F1
#
_cell.length_a   1.000
_cell.length_b   1.000
_cell.length_c   1.000
_cell.angle_alpha   90.00
_cell.angle_beta   90.00
_cell.angle_gamma   90.00
#
_symmetry.space_group_name_H-M   'P 1'
#
loop_
_entity.id
_entity.type
_entity.pdbx_description
1 polymer ?
#
loop_
_entity_poly.entity_id
_entity_poly.type
_entity_poly.pdbx_seq_one_letter_code
_entity_poly.pdbx_strand_id
1 'polypeptide(L)' 'MKTDIDHAKTQLYSPEQGGDRIPSAPIRSKPLCTAMNGSMVQDFADMQRLGRDMDRMKTGQELNEEGLVDDPIQY' A
#
# COMPACT_ATOMS: atom_id res chain seq x y z
N MET A 1 -17.92 21.43 32.31
CA MET A 1 -18.16 21.35 30.85
C MET A 1 -17.42 20.12 30.36
N LYS A 2 -18.16 19.05 30.03
CA LYS A 2 -17.60 17.82 29.46
C LYS A 2 -17.46 18.07 27.96
N THR A 3 -16.24 18.03 27.45
CA THR A 3 -16.01 18.03 26.00
C THR A 3 -16.19 16.60 25.53
N ASP A 4 -17.36 16.32 24.97
CA ASP A 4 -17.64 15.10 24.23
C ASP A 4 -16.84 15.16 22.93
N ILE A 5 -15.54 14.86 23.00
CA ILE A 5 -14.75 14.56 21.82
C ILE A 5 -14.86 13.06 21.61
N ASP A 6 -16.04 12.66 21.13
CA ASP A 6 -16.22 11.41 20.40
C ASP A 6 -15.32 11.51 19.16
N HIS A 7 -14.04 11.18 19.35
CA HIS A 7 -13.11 10.98 18.25
C HIS A 7 -13.70 9.86 17.43
N ALA A 8 -14.36 10.24 16.33
CA ALA A 8 -14.69 9.37 15.22
C ALA A 8 -13.53 8.40 15.07
N LYS A 9 -13.81 7.10 15.21
CA LYS A 9 -12.82 6.03 15.02
C LYS A 9 -11.97 6.44 13.82
N THR A 10 -10.74 6.85 14.05
CA THR A 10 -9.84 7.26 12.98
C THR A 10 -9.73 6.03 12.12
N GLN A 11 -10.42 6.02 10.97
CA GLN A 11 -10.25 4.97 9.99
C GLN A 11 -8.83 5.18 9.52
N LEU A 12 -7.89 4.48 10.15
CA LEU A 12 -6.50 4.50 9.77
C LEU A 12 -6.41 3.51 8.63
N TYR A 13 -5.87 3.92 7.48
CA TYR A 13 -5.67 2.99 6.38
C TYR A 13 -4.81 1.83 6.89
N SER A 14 -5.46 0.67 7.01
CA SER A 14 -4.87 -0.53 7.54
C SER A 14 -5.01 -1.60 6.46
N PRO A 15 -4.03 -1.68 5.54
CA PRO A 15 -4.13 -2.58 4.39
C PRO A 15 -4.13 -4.06 4.79
N GLU A 16 -3.79 -4.37 6.04
CA GLU A 16 -3.93 -5.70 6.64
C GLU A 16 -5.41 -6.07 6.90
N GLN A 17 -6.27 -5.09 7.18
CA GLN A 17 -7.70 -5.31 7.42
C GLN A 17 -8.52 -5.38 6.12
N GLY A 18 -8.09 -4.67 5.07
CA GLY A 18 -8.77 -4.62 3.77
C GLY A 18 -8.43 -5.75 2.80
N GLY A 19 -7.39 -6.55 3.09
CA GLY A 19 -6.86 -7.55 2.15
C GLY A 19 -5.90 -6.97 1.10
N ASP A 20 -5.76 -5.64 1.06
CA ASP A 20 -4.92 -4.87 0.14
C ASP A 20 -3.43 -5.26 0.25
N ARG A 21 -2.98 -5.73 1.42
CA ARG A 21 -1.57 -6.03 1.69
C ARG A 21 -1.16 -7.49 1.75
N ILE A 22 -2.00 -8.49 1.46
CA ILE A 22 -1.51 -9.88 1.48
C ILE A 22 -0.48 -10.03 0.36
N PRO A 23 0.84 -9.94 0.63
CA PRO A 23 1.81 -9.91 -0.42
C PRO A 23 1.81 -11.30 -1.02
N SER A 24 1.88 -11.39 -2.33
CA SER A 24 2.17 -12.68 -2.94
C SER A 24 3.46 -13.25 -2.32
N ALA A 25 3.50 -14.57 -2.12
CA ALA A 25 4.60 -15.24 -1.43
C ALA A 25 5.99 -14.77 -1.94
N PRO A 26 6.98 -14.63 -1.04
CA PRO A 26 8.29 -14.13 -1.43
C PRO A 26 8.94 -15.05 -2.46
N ILE A 27 9.49 -14.47 -3.52
CA ILE A 27 10.34 -15.21 -4.45
C ILE A 27 11.77 -15.24 -3.95
N ARG A 28 12.53 -16.24 -4.39
CA ARG A 28 13.96 -16.30 -4.14
C ARG A 28 14.65 -15.09 -4.76
N SER A 29 15.35 -14.30 -3.95
CA SER A 29 16.13 -13.17 -4.42
C SER A 29 17.33 -13.62 -5.25
N LYS A 30 17.64 -12.85 -6.28
CA LYS A 30 18.82 -12.99 -7.13
C LYS A 30 19.96 -12.13 -6.61
N PRO A 31 21.22 -12.45 -6.95
CA PRO A 31 22.36 -11.66 -6.50
C PRO A 31 22.35 -10.25 -7.11
N LEU A 32 22.88 -9.29 -6.35
CA LEU A 32 22.89 -7.86 -6.71
C LEU A 32 23.57 -7.58 -8.05
N CYS A 33 24.57 -8.37 -8.44
CA CYS A 33 25.25 -8.23 -9.73
C CYS A 33 24.34 -8.47 -10.94
N THR A 34 23.16 -9.08 -10.74
CA THR A 34 22.14 -9.29 -11.79
C THR A 34 21.00 -8.28 -11.73
N ALA A 35 20.99 -7.39 -10.72
CA ALA A 35 19.98 -6.36 -10.60
C ALA A 35 20.19 -5.26 -11.65
N MET A 36 19.09 -4.77 -12.22
CA MET A 36 19.11 -3.68 -13.19
C MET A 36 18.61 -2.41 -12.52
N ASN A 37 19.44 -1.35 -12.51
CA ASN A 37 19.04 -0.06 -11.99
C ASN A 37 17.82 0.48 -12.76
N GLY A 38 16.87 1.05 -12.05
CA GLY A 38 15.61 1.52 -12.62
C GLY A 38 14.55 0.42 -12.82
N SER A 39 14.85 -0.83 -12.48
CA SER A 39 13.86 -1.91 -12.42
C SER A 39 13.52 -2.22 -10.96
N MET A 40 12.23 -2.27 -10.64
CA MET A 40 11.73 -2.80 -9.37
C MET A 40 11.63 -4.34 -9.37
N VAL A 41 11.89 -4.98 -10.52
CA VAL A 41 11.71 -6.42 -10.74
C VAL A 41 12.99 -7.10 -11.22
N GLN A 42 13.17 -8.35 -10.82
CA GLN A 42 14.34 -9.17 -11.13
C GLN A 42 14.15 -10.10 -12.34
N ASP A 43 12.89 -10.42 -12.67
CA ASP A 43 12.50 -11.19 -13.85
C ASP A 43 11.00 -11.08 -14.15
N PHE A 44 10.57 -11.86 -15.14
CA PHE A 44 9.18 -11.91 -15.59
C PHE A 44 8.21 -12.50 -14.55
N ALA A 45 8.66 -13.44 -13.72
CA ALA A 45 7.80 -13.97 -12.65
C ALA A 45 7.60 -12.92 -11.55
N ASP A 46 8.65 -12.18 -11.21
CA ASP A 46 8.62 -11.05 -10.29
C ASP A 46 7.69 -9.93 -10.80
N MET A 47 7.75 -9.64 -12.10
CA MET A 47 6.86 -8.68 -12.77
C MET A 47 5.39 -9.07 -12.65
N GLN A 48 5.04 -10.31 -12.96
CA GLN A 48 3.66 -10.79 -12.83
C GLN A 48 3.17 -10.83 -11.38
N ARG A 49 4.09 -11.05 -10.43
CA ARG A 49 3.78 -10.98 -9.00
C ARG A 49 3.45 -9.55 -8.60
N LEU A 50 4.35 -8.61 -8.93
CA LEU A 50 4.18 -7.20 -8.64
C LEU A 50 2.88 -6.65 -9.21
N GLY A 51 2.54 -6.98 -10.47
CA GLY A 51 1.27 -6.56 -11.08
C GLY A 51 0.05 -7.02 -10.27
N ARG A 52 0.02 -8.29 -9.87
CA ARG A 52 -1.07 -8.84 -9.04
C ARG A 52 -1.14 -8.25 -7.63
N ASP A 53 0.00 -7.81 -7.09
CA ASP A 53 0.03 -7.13 -5.80
C ASP A 53 -0.46 -5.68 -5.96
N MET A 54 -0.12 -5.01 -7.07
CA MET A 54 -0.59 -3.66 -7.38
C MET A 54 -2.09 -3.59 -7.66
N ASP A 55 -2.66 -4.58 -8.36
CA ASP A 55 -4.11 -4.64 -8.64
C ASP A 55 -4.98 -4.72 -7.37
N ARG A 56 -4.41 -5.14 -6.24
CA ARG A 56 -5.10 -5.22 -4.95
C ARG A 56 -5.01 -3.94 -4.13
N MET A 57 -4.09 -3.04 -4.48
CA MET A 57 -3.92 -1.80 -3.74
C MET A 57 -4.95 -0.77 -4.20
N LYS A 58 -5.62 -0.15 -3.23
CA LYS A 58 -6.53 0.96 -3.49
C LYS A 58 -5.78 2.14 -4.09
N THR A 59 -6.42 2.79 -5.04
CA THR A 59 -5.99 4.05 -5.64
C THR A 59 -6.20 5.21 -4.67
N GLY A 60 -5.51 6.32 -4.90
CA GLY A 60 -5.70 7.53 -4.10
C GLY A 60 -7.14 8.07 -4.15
N GLN A 61 -7.88 7.81 -5.24
CA GLN A 61 -9.28 8.20 -5.33
C GLN A 61 -10.16 7.33 -4.43
N GLU A 62 -9.98 6.00 -4.44
CA GLU A 62 -10.74 5.09 -3.57
C GLU A 62 -10.45 5.38 -2.09
N LEU A 63 -9.20 5.69 -1.74
CA LEU A 63 -8.84 6.12 -0.39
C LEU A 63 -9.51 7.45 -0.02
N ASN A 64 -9.62 8.39 -0.97
CA ASN A 64 -10.32 9.66 -0.75
C ASN A 64 -11.81 9.45 -0.49
N GLU A 65 -12.47 8.57 -1.25
CA GLU A 65 -13.88 8.20 -1.06
C GLU A 65 -14.13 7.54 0.31
N GLU A 66 -13.13 6.81 0.84
CA GLU A 66 -13.16 6.21 2.18
C GLU A 66 -12.80 7.20 3.31
N GLY A 67 -12.50 8.46 2.99
CA GLY A 67 -12.05 9.48 3.94
C GLY A 67 -10.62 9.25 4.45
N LEU A 68 -9.87 8.36 3.81
CA LEU A 68 -8.46 8.06 4.06
C LEU A 68 -7.58 9.02 3.27
N VAL A 69 -7.70 10.31 3.59
CA VAL A 69 -6.96 11.39 2.95
C VAL A 69 -5.77 11.80 3.82
N ASP A 70 -4.70 12.26 3.17
CA ASP A 70 -3.55 12.82 3.88
C ASP A 70 -3.97 14.05 4.70
N ASP A 71 -3.35 14.19 5.87
CA ASP A 71 -3.53 15.38 6.69
C ASP A 71 -3.09 16.64 5.89
N PRO A 72 -3.87 17.74 5.95
CA PRO A 72 -3.56 18.94 5.21
C PRO A 72 -2.19 19.50 5.61
N ILE A 73 -1.42 19.92 4.60
CA ILE A 73 -0.10 20.54 4.80
C ILE A 73 -0.27 21.80 5.66
N GLN A 74 0.41 21.84 6.80
CA GLN A 74 0.45 23.01 7.68
C GLN A 74 1.65 23.89 7.29
N TYR A 75 1.43 25.19 7.09
CA TYR A 75 2.45 26.19 6.75
C TYR A 75 2.95 26.97 7.97
#